data_AF-A0A1X6MW07-F1
#
_entry.id   AF-A0A1X6MW07-F1
#
_cell.length_a   1.000
_cell.length_b   1.000
_cell.length_c   1.000
_cell.angle_alpha   90.00
_cell.angle_beta   90.00
_cell.angle_gamma   90.00
#
_symmetry.space_group_name_H-M   'P 1'
#
loop_
_entity.id
_entity.type
_entity.pdbx_description
1 polymer ?
#
loop_
_entity_poly.entity_id
_entity_poly.type
_entity_poly.pdbx_seq_one_letter_code
_entity_poly.pdbx_strand_id
1 'polypeptide(L)' 'MSGNKSLSDAEQLDEIDKLYATLDNNEEPWRDRQRFLEHCGYMLRPRYHPGWVPSWRSTRKDPILCKDGTFLPVGHDISV' A
#
# COMPACT_ATOMS: atom_id res chain seq x y z
N MET A 1 23.98 -11.23 -21.79
CA MET A 1 22.69 -10.82 -22.39
C MET A 1 21.65 -10.79 -21.28
N SER A 2 21.50 -9.66 -20.59
CA SER A 2 20.31 -9.43 -19.77
C SER A 2 19.78 -8.08 -20.21
N GLY A 3 18.76 -8.11 -21.06
CA GLY A 3 18.12 -6.90 -21.53
C GLY A 3 17.44 -6.25 -20.36
N ASN A 4 17.90 -5.06 -19.98
CA ASN A 4 17.15 -4.19 -19.09
C ASN A 4 15.87 -3.83 -19.86
N LYS A 5 14.80 -4.60 -19.64
CA LYS A 5 13.50 -4.28 -20.21
C LYS A 5 13.06 -3.00 -19.51
N SER A 6 13.27 -1.86 -20.14
CA SER A 6 12.65 -0.61 -19.74
C SER A 6 11.14 -0.85 -19.78
N LEU A 7 10.53 -1.16 -18.63
CA LEU A 7 9.08 -1.17 -18.52
C LEU A 7 8.60 0.19 -18.99
N SER A 8 7.53 0.20 -19.77
CA SER A 8 6.87 1.46 -20.10
C SER A 8 6.36 2.14 -18.82
N ASP A 9 6.28 3.47 -18.83
CA ASP A 9 5.80 4.25 -17.68
C ASP A 9 4.44 3.73 -17.17
N ALA A 10 3.57 3.26 -18.07
CA ALA A 10 2.27 2.69 -17.74
C ALA A 10 2.36 1.36 -16.97
N GLU A 11 3.27 0.47 -17.36
CA GLU A 11 3.48 -0.80 -16.66
C GLU A 11 4.11 -0.57 -15.27
N GLN A 12 5.01 0.41 -15.15
CA GLN A 12 5.60 0.77 -13.85
C GLN A 12 4.56 1.32 -12.88
N LEU A 13 3.62 2.14 -13.36
CA LEU A 13 2.54 2.68 -12.53
C LEU A 13 1.58 1.60 -12.03
N ASP A 14 1.29 0.58 -12.83
CA ASP A 14 0.46 -0.56 -12.42
C ASP A 14 1.13 -1.41 -11.35
N GLU A 15 2.43 -1.67 -11.48
CA GLU A 15 3.21 -2.38 -10.45
C GLU A 15 3.31 -1.57 -9.15
N ILE A 16 3.53 -0.26 -9.24
CA ILE A 16 3.51 0.64 -8.08
C ILE A 16 2.12 0.62 -7.42
N ASP A 17 1.02 0.70 -8.19
CA ASP A 17 -0.32 0.66 -7.63
C ASP A 17 -0.57 -0.64 -6.86
N LYS A 18 -0.23 -1.80 -7.43
CA LYS A 18 -0.34 -3.10 -6.76
C LYS A 18 0.49 -3.15 -5.49
N LEU A 19 1.73 -2.69 -5.54
CA LEU A 19 2.66 -2.72 -4.41
C LEU A 19 2.17 -1.85 -3.24
N TYR A 20 1.70 -0.64 -3.52
CA TYR A 20 1.22 0.28 -2.46
C TYR A 20 -0.19 -0.06 -1.97
N ALA A 21 -1.02 -0.71 -2.80
CA ALA A 21 -2.37 -1.15 -2.44
C ALA A 21 -2.38 -2.45 -1.64
N THR A 22 -1.27 -3.20 -1.64
CA THR A 22 -1.11 -4.42 -0.84
C THR A 22 -0.59 -4.03 0.55
N LEU A 23 -1.18 -4.61 1.58
CA LEU A 23 -0.70 -4.48 2.96
C LEU A 23 0.48 -5.44 3.16
N ASP A 24 1.53 -4.97 3.82
CA ASP A 24 2.66 -5.84 4.17
C ASP A 24 2.34 -6.70 5.41
N ASN A 25 3.23 -7.66 5.70
CA ASN A 25 3.10 -8.55 6.87
C ASN A 25 3.07 -7.78 8.22
N ASN A 26 3.59 -6.56 8.27
CA ASN A 26 3.56 -5.72 9.47
C ASN A 26 2.24 -4.97 9.60
N GLU A 27 1.54 -4.72 8.50
CA GLU A 27 0.28 -3.98 8.40
C GLU A 27 -0.95 -4.86 8.55
N GLU A 28 -0.90 -6.12 8.13
CA GLU A 28 -2.00 -7.07 8.30
C GLU A 28 -2.49 -7.19 9.76
N PRO A 29 -1.61 -7.28 10.79
CA PRO A 29 -2.05 -7.30 12.19
C PRO A 29 -2.77 -6.00 12.61
N TRP A 30 -2.42 -4.85 12.03
CA TRP A 30 -3.10 -3.59 12.32
C TRP A 30 -4.48 -3.53 11.68
N ARG A 31 -4.63 -4.08 10.47
CA ARG A 31 -5.94 -4.25 9.82
C ARG A 31 -6.87 -5.08 10.70
N ASP A 32 -6.39 -6.21 11.20
CA ASP A 32 -7.21 -7.13 11.98
C ASP A 32 -7.58 -6.53 13.35
N ARG A 33 -6.68 -5.72 13.93
CA ARG A 33 -6.92 -4.97 15.17
C ARG A 33 -7.83 -3.76 14.99
N GLN A 34 -8.04 -3.27 13.77
CA GLN A 34 -8.80 -2.03 13.58
C GLN A 34 -10.22 -2.13 14.13
N ARG A 35 -10.90 -3.27 13.95
CA ARG A 35 -12.22 -3.49 14.54
C ARG A 35 -12.18 -3.41 16.06
N PHE A 36 -11.16 -4.00 16.70
CA PHE A 36 -11.02 -3.96 18.15
C PHE A 36 -10.76 -2.52 18.65
N LEU A 37 -9.86 -1.80 17.97
CA LEU A 37 -9.54 -0.41 18.31
C LEU A 37 -10.75 0.52 18.15
N GLU A 38 -11.56 0.30 17.12
CA GLU A 38 -12.82 1.03 16.89
C GLU A 38 -13.80 0.84 18.06
N HIS A 39 -13.95 -0.40 18.56
CA HIS A 39 -14.78 -0.66 19.75
C HIS A 39 -14.23 0.03 21.01
N CYS A 40 -12.91 0.25 21.09
CA CYS A 40 -12.28 1.02 22.16
C CYS A 40 -12.32 2.55 21.93
N GLY A 41 -12.93 3.03 20.84
CA GLY A 41 -13.01 4.46 20.51
C GLY A 41 -11.79 5.02 19.75
N TYR A 42 -10.88 4.17 19.28
CA TYR A 42 -9.73 4.56 18.46
C TYR A 42 -10.00 4.29 16.99
N MET A 43 -9.63 5.24 16.13
CA MET A 43 -9.78 5.09 14.68
C MET A 43 -8.40 5.13 14.02
N LEU A 44 -7.96 4.01 13.45
CA LEU A 44 -6.73 3.97 12.64
C LEU A 44 -6.91 4.68 11.30
N ARG A 45 -5.80 4.83 10.57
CA ARG A 45 -5.81 5.39 9.21
C ARG A 45 -6.66 4.50 8.28
N PRO A 46 -7.31 5.07 7.24
CA PRO A 46 -8.10 4.33 6.25
C PRO A 46 -7.42 3.07 5.70
N ARG A 47 -6.10 3.10 5.51
CA ARG A 47 -5.28 1.96 5.06
C ARG A 47 -5.51 0.66 5.86
N TYR A 48 -5.79 0.76 7.15
CA TYR A 48 -6.00 -0.40 8.02
C TYR A 48 -7.48 -0.81 8.11
N HIS A 49 -8.38 -0.17 7.37
CA HIS A 49 -9.77 -0.60 7.37
C HIS A 49 -9.96 -1.86 6.52
N PRO A 50 -10.74 -2.84 6.99
CA PRO A 50 -11.14 -3.97 6.17
C PRO A 50 -11.93 -3.46 4.95
N GLY A 51 -11.42 -3.72 3.74
CA GLY A 51 -12.02 -3.24 2.48
C GLY A 51 -11.57 -1.85 2.05
N TRP A 52 -10.46 -1.33 2.58
CA TRP A 52 -9.88 -0.06 2.14
C TRP A 52 -9.60 -0.04 0.63
N VAL A 53 -9.98 1.08 0.01
CA VAL A 53 -9.67 1.39 -1.39
C VAL A 53 -8.67 2.56 -1.41
N PRO A 54 -7.53 2.42 -2.08
CA PRO A 54 -6.53 3.47 -2.12
C PRO A 54 -7.03 4.78 -2.74
N SER A 55 -6.82 5.90 -2.07
CA SER A 55 -7.31 7.20 -2.48
C SER A 55 -6.63 7.73 -3.74
N TRP A 56 -5.38 7.32 -4.01
CA TRP A 56 -4.68 7.66 -5.24
C TRP A 56 -5.34 7.08 -6.48
N ARG A 57 -6.05 5.95 -6.40
CA ARG A 57 -6.79 5.39 -7.54
C ARG A 57 -7.91 6.32 -8.01
N SER A 58 -8.54 7.03 -7.07
CA SER A 58 -9.57 8.02 -7.40
C SER A 58 -9.00 9.35 -7.87
N THR A 59 -7.85 9.76 -7.35
CA THR A 59 -7.29 11.10 -7.58
C THR A 59 -6.20 11.12 -8.66
N ARG A 60 -5.73 9.96 -9.13
CA ARG A 60 -4.54 9.79 -10.00
C ARG A 60 -3.30 10.54 -9.50
N LYS A 61 -3.13 10.58 -8.18
CA LYS A 61 -1.97 11.20 -7.53
C LYS A 61 -0.94 10.12 -7.20
N ASP A 62 0.30 10.53 -6.98
CA ASP A 62 1.32 9.61 -6.47
C ASP A 62 0.88 9.00 -5.11
N PRO A 63 0.99 7.67 -4.92
CA PRO A 63 0.61 7.01 -3.67
C PRO A 63 1.29 7.62 -2.44
N ILE A 64 2.57 8.01 -2.57
CA ILE A 64 3.38 8.60 -1.49
C ILE A 64 2.82 9.96 -1.04
N LEU A 65 2.16 10.70 -1.94
CA LEU A 65 1.58 12.01 -1.64
C LEU A 65 0.17 11.91 -1.04
N CYS A 66 -0.41 10.71 -1.02
CA CYS A 66 -1.77 10.50 -0.54
C CYS A 66 -1.80 10.24 0.97
N LYS A 67 -2.88 10.67 1.63
CA LYS A 67 -3.03 10.56 3.09
C LYS A 67 -3.03 9.11 3.56
N ASP A 68 -3.47 8.18 2.74
CA ASP A 68 -3.44 6.72 2.98
C ASP A 68 -2.24 6.03 2.34
N GLY A 69 -1.36 6.79 1.68
CA GLY A 69 -0.05 6.36 1.27
C GLY A 69 0.80 5.94 2.45
N THR A 70 1.60 4.92 2.23
CA THR A 70 2.61 4.46 3.18
C THR A 70 3.96 4.48 2.46
N PHE A 71 5.02 4.91 3.13
CA PHE A 71 6.35 4.83 2.56
C PHE A 71 6.78 3.37 2.72
N LEU A 72 6.88 2.63 1.60
CA LEU A 72 7.43 1.29 1.65
C LEU A 72 8.87 1.40 2.20
N PRO A 73 9.23 0.64 3.24
CA PRO A 73 10.61 0.62 3.70
C PRO A 73 11.47 0.12 2.53
N VAL A 74 12.38 0.99 2.06
CA VAL A 74 13.33 0.64 1.00
C VAL A 74 14.20 -0.50 1.53
N GLY A 75 13.94 -1.73 1.07
CA GLY A 75 14.86 -2.86 1.25
C GLY A 75 14.33 -4.10 1.97
N HIS A 76 13.12 -4.59 1.67
CA HIS A 76 12.80 -5.99 1.96
C HIS A 76 12.96 -6.81 0.68
N ASP A 77 14.16 -7.37 0.48
CA ASP A 77 14.38 -8.54 -0.37
C ASP A 77 13.56 -9.68 0.21
N ILE A 78 12.36 -9.90 -0.34
CA ILE A 78 11.56 -11.08 -0.07
C ILE A 78 12.11 -12.25 -0.90
N SER A 79 13.31 -12.69 -0.52
CA SER A 79 13.79 -14.04 -0.81
C SER A 79 13.40 -14.92 0.37
N VAL A 80 12.36 -15.75 0.17
CA VAL A 80 12.08 -16.94 0.99
C VAL A 80 12.03 -18.15 0.06
#